data_AF-A0A8J4H155-F1
#
_entry.id   AF-A0A8J4H155-F1
#
_cell.length_a   1.000
_cell.length_b   1.000
_cell.length_c   1.000
_cell.angle_alpha   90.00
_cell.angle_beta   90.00
_cell.angle_gamma   90.00
#
_symmetry.space_group_name_H-M   'P 1'
#
loop_
_entity.id
_entity.type
_entity.pdbx_description
1 polymer ?
#
loop_
_entity_poly.entity_id
_entity_poly.type
_entity_poly.pdbx_seq_one_letter_code
_entity_poly.pdbx_strand_id
1 'polypeptide(L)' 'MEKYEQLIIRLNQLTVIKEELDNNAPIDSWEGQAYTRTLVELVLVEMKIEDMKKDALQSAQR' A
#
# COMPACT_ATOMS: atom_id res chain seq x y z
N MET A 1 -12.74 0.67 -12.95
CA MET A 1 -11.86 -0.51 -12.77
C MET A 1 -10.39 -0.13 -12.90
N GLU A 2 -10.00 0.66 -13.91
CA GLU A 2 -8.60 1.11 -14.12
C GLU A 2 -7.89 1.65 -12.85
N LYS A 3 -8.56 2.51 -12.06
CA LYS A 3 -8.01 3.02 -10.78
C LYS A 3 -7.79 1.93 -9.72
N TYR A 4 -8.63 0.90 -9.68
CA TYR A 4 -8.49 -0.22 -8.75
C TYR A 4 -7.30 -1.10 -9.14
N GLU A 5 -7.15 -1.40 -10.43
CA GLU A 5 -6.03 -2.16 -10.97
C GLU A 5 -4.68 -1.45 -10.80
N GLN A 6 -4.67 -0.11 -10.85
CA GLN A 6 -3.49 0.68 -10.53
C GLN A 6 -3.10 0.58 -9.04
N LEU A 7 -4.09 0.56 -8.13
CA LEU A 7 -3.86 0.39 -6.69
C LEU A 7 -3.36 -1.02 -6.35
N ILE A 8 -4.06 -2.05 -6.86
CA ILE A 8 -3.47 -3.26 -7.48
C ILE A 8 -1.94 -3.38 -7.54
N ILE A 9 -1.45 -2.89 -8.67
CA ILE A 9 -0.05 -2.91 -9.06
C ILE A 9 0.81 -2.16 -8.05
N ARG A 10 0.36 -1.00 -7.55
CA ARG A 10 1.11 -0.21 -6.58
C ARG A 10 1.31 -0.94 -5.26
N LEU A 11 0.29 -1.65 -4.77
CA LEU A 11 0.37 -2.48 -3.58
C LEU A 11 1.45 -3.55 -3.75
N ASN A 12 1.41 -4.29 -4.87
CA ASN A 12 2.40 -5.34 -5.15
C ASN A 12 3.83 -4.78 -5.23
N GLN A 13 4.03 -3.64 -5.88
CA GLN A 13 5.34 -2.97 -5.95
C GLN A 13 5.86 -2.59 -4.57
N LEU A 14 5.01 -1.99 -3.73
CA LEU A 14 5.39 -1.58 -2.38
C LEU A 14 5.67 -2.78 -1.46
N THR A 15 4.97 -3.90 -1.63
CA THR A 15 5.25 -5.14 -0.90
C THR A 15 6.64 -5.69 -1.22
N VAL A 16 7.03 -5.69 -2.50
CA VAL A 16 8.38 -6.11 -2.90
C VAL A 16 9.44 -5.18 -2.29
N ILE A 17 9.25 -3.86 -2.38
CA ILE A 17 10.17 -2.88 -1.78
C ILE A 17 10.28 -3.07 -0.26
N LYS A 18 9.15 -3.34 0.41
CA LYS A 18 9.14 -3.65 1.84
C LYS A 18 10.01 -4.87 2.14
N GLU A 19 9.87 -5.95 1.38
CA GLU A 19 10.67 -7.18 1.56
C GLU A 19 12.16 -6.94 1.31
N GLU A 20 12.52 -6.13 0.32
CA GLU A 20 13.91 -5.75 0.04
C GLU A 20 14.55 -4.89 1.14
N LEU A 21 13.75 -4.04 1.79
CA LEU A 21 14.21 -3.10 2.82
C LEU A 21 14.13 -3.67 4.25
N ASP A 22 13.54 -4.84 4.45
CA ASP A 22 13.35 -5.49 5.75
C ASP A 22 14.66 -6.08 6.30
N ASN A 23 15.58 -5.18 6.69
CA ASN A 23 16.97 -5.50 7.01
C ASN A 23 17.39 -5.09 8.43
N ASN A 24 16.44 -4.80 9.33
CA ASN A 24 16.69 -4.26 10.68
C ASN A 24 17.53 -2.96 10.70
N ALA A 25 17.41 -2.12 9.66
CA ALA A 25 18.11 -0.84 9.61
C ALA A 25 17.63 0.11 10.74
N PRO A 26 18.53 0.90 11.36
CA PRO A 26 18.11 1.94 12.31
C PRO A 26 17.11 2.91 11.67
N ILE A 27 16.07 3.29 12.42
CA ILE A 27 15.00 4.18 11.93
C ILE A 27 15.56 5.51 11.40
N ASP A 28 16.61 6.03 12.04
CA ASP A 28 17.23 7.31 11.66
C ASP A 28 18.18 7.20 10.46
N SER A 29 18.43 5.99 9.95
CA SER A 29 19.22 5.78 8.74
C SER A 29 18.39 6.09 7.49
N TRP A 30 19.06 6.30 6.36
CA TRP A 30 18.36 6.50 5.09
C TRP A 30 17.48 5.29 4.73
N GLU A 31 17.98 4.08 4.96
CA GLU A 31 17.25 2.83 4.76
C GLU A 31 16.04 2.72 5.70
N GLY A 32 16.19 3.07 6.98
CA GLY A 32 15.08 3.08 7.94
C GLY A 32 13.98 4.09 7.58
N GLN A 33 14.36 5.26 7.09
CA GLN A 33 13.43 6.27 6.58
C GLN A 33 12.71 5.79 5.31
N ALA A 34 13.44 5.17 4.38
CA ALA A 34 12.87 4.60 3.16
C ALA A 34 11.88 3.46 3.46
N TYR A 35 12.22 2.59 4.42
CA TYR A 35 11.34 1.54 4.90
C TYR A 35 10.07 2.10 5.55
N THR A 36 10.22 3.06 6.46
CA THR A 36 9.09 3.71 7.15
C THR A 36 8.14 4.37 6.14
N ARG A 37 8.68 5.09 5.15
CA ARG A 37 7.87 5.70 4.09
C ARG A 37 7.11 4.64 3.29
N THR A 38 7.77 3.53 2.95
CA THR A 38 7.16 2.42 2.22
C THR A 38 5.98 1.83 3.00
N LEU A 39 6.12 1.64 4.32
CA LEU A 39 5.04 1.17 5.19
C LEU A 39 3.85 2.14 5.22
N VAL A 40 4.10 3.44 5.30
CA VAL A 40 3.03 4.45 5.26
C VAL A 40 2.30 4.41 3.92
N GLU A 41 3.03 4.34 2.81
CA GLU A 41 2.43 4.26 1.47
C GLU A 41 1.61 2.97 1.29
N LEU A 42 2.04 1.84 1.85
CA LEU A 42 1.29 0.57 1.85
C LEU A 42 -0.08 0.74 2.51
N VAL A 43 -0.10 1.24 3.75
CA VAL A 43 -1.36 1.42 4.51
C VAL A 43 -2.32 2.34 3.76
N LEU A 44 -1.82 3.45 3.19
CA LEU A 44 -2.66 4.37 2.42
C LEU A 44 -3.26 3.74 1.16
N VAL A 45 -2.53 2.83 0.50
CA VAL A 45 -3.03 2.09 -0.67
C VAL A 45 -4.08 1.06 -0.24
N GLU A 46 -3.82 0.32 0.83
CA GLU A 46 -4.77 -0.67 1.38
C GLU A 46 -6.09 -0.03 1.79
N MET A 47 -6.04 1.10 2.50
CA MET A 47 -7.24 1.87 2.89
C MET A 47 -8.07 2.28 1.67
N LYS A 48 -7.43 2.81 0.62
CA LYS A 48 -8.13 3.19 -0.62
C LYS A 48 -8.78 2.00 -1.32
N ILE A 49 -8.12 0.84 -1.33
CA ILE A 49 -8.67 -0.40 -1.87
C ILE A 49 -9.89 -0.84 -1.06
N GLU A 50 -9.81 -0.77 0.27
CA GLU A 50 -10.92 -1.14 1.16
C GLU A 50 -12.13 -0.22 0.97
N ASP A 51 -11.92 1.10 0.90
CA ASP A 51 -12.98 2.07 0.65
C ASP A 51 -13.69 1.81 -0.69
N MET A 52 -12.92 1.56 -1.76
CA MET A 52 -13.48 1.22 -3.07
C MET A 52 -14.29 -0.08 -3.05
N LYS A 53 -13.88 -1.07 -2.25
CA LYS A 53 -14.64 -2.32 -2.07
C LYS A 53 -15.96 -2.06 -1.33
N LYS A 54 -15.95 -1.23 -0.29
CA LYS A 54 -17.16 -0.83 0.44
C LYS A 54 -18.15 -0.11 -0.47
N ASP A 55 -17.67 0.85 -1.26
CA ASP A 55 -18.51 1.59 -2.22
C ASP A 55 -19.13 0.67 -3.27
N ALA A 56 -18.35 -0.26 -3.81
CA ALA A 56 -18.84 -1.24 -4.78
C ALA A 56 -19.95 -2.13 -4.19
N LEU A 57 -19.76 -2.65 -2.97
CA LEU A 57 -20.76 -3.47 -2.28
C LEU A 57 -22.05 -2.68 -1.98
N GLN A 58 -21.94 -1.42 -1.55
CA GLN A 58 -23.10 -0.57 -1.29
C GLN A 58 -23.86 -0.21 -2.57
N SER A 59 -23.15 -0.01 -3.68
CA SER A 59 -23.79 0.26 -4.98
C SER A 59 -24.51 -0.96 -5.56
N ALA A 60 -24.07 -2.19 -5.26
CA ALA A 60 -24.69 -3.43 -5.71
C ALA A 60 -25.93 -3.84 -4.89
N GLN A 61 -26.17 -3.23 -3.73
CA GLN A 61 -27.31 -3.49 -2.84
C GLN A 61 -28.48 -2.50 -3.06
N ARG A 62 -28.32 -1.50 -3.92
CA ARG A 62 -29.36 -0.54 -4.32
C ARG A 62 -29.99 -0.94 -5.64
#